data_AF-W1XR41-F1
#
_entry.id   AF-W1XR41-F1
#
_cell.length_a   1.000
_cell.length_b   1.000
_cell.length_c   1.000
_cell.angle_alpha   90.00
_cell.angle_beta   90.00
_cell.angle_gamma   90.00
#
_symmetry.space_group_name_H-M   'P 1'
#
loop_
_entity.id
_entity.type
_entity.pdbx_description
1 polymer ?
#
loop_
_entity_poly.entity_id
_entity_poly.type
_entity_poly.pdbx_seq_one_letter_code
_entity_poly.pdbx_strand_id
1 'polypeptide(L)'
;PKVLHKVGGKAMVERVLETVQSIGTNRDVVIVGFGGDAVQNYLGNRAEFVRQEEQNGTGHAVKMAQPVLGDYDGTILLLSLISL
;
A
#
# COMPACT_ATOMS: atom_id res chain seq x y z
N PRO A 1 -11.74 5.03 5.56
CA PRO A 1 -11.16 3.77 5.04
C PRO A 1 -10.77 2.82 6.19
N LYS A 2 -10.97 1.49 6.05
CA LYS A 2 -10.60 0.51 7.08
C LYS A 2 -9.16 0.72 7.55
N VAL A 3 -8.23 0.81 6.61
CA VAL A 3 -6.78 0.90 6.86
C VAL A 3 -6.31 2.14 7.64
N LEU A 4 -7.16 3.17 7.76
CA LEU A 4 -6.90 4.36 8.58
C LEU A 4 -7.45 4.24 10.01
N HIS A 5 -8.19 3.18 10.33
CA HIS A 5 -8.60 2.92 11.71
C HIS A 5 -7.36 2.69 12.56
N LYS A 6 -7.37 3.28 13.75
CA LYS A 6 -6.27 3.19 14.70
C LYS A 6 -6.41 1.92 15.54
N VAL A 7 -5.33 1.16 15.61
CA VAL A 7 -5.14 0.07 16.56
C VAL A 7 -4.02 0.51 17.49
N GLY A 8 -4.19 0.52 18.81
CA GLY A 8 -3.16 1.04 19.72
C GLY A 8 -2.61 2.43 19.34
N GLY A 9 -3.50 3.38 19.04
CA GLY A 9 -3.14 4.79 18.80
C GLY A 9 -2.61 5.17 17.40
N LYS A 10 -2.28 4.20 16.54
CA LYS A 10 -1.70 4.45 15.20
C LYS A 10 -2.48 3.74 14.10
N ALA A 11 -2.52 4.31 12.89
CA ALA A 11 -3.25 3.75 11.76
C ALA A 11 -2.65 2.41 11.33
N MET A 12 -3.49 1.46 10.88
CA MET A 12 -3.02 0.15 10.41
C MET A 12 -2.05 0.28 9.23
N VAL A 13 -2.38 1.11 8.24
CA VAL A 13 -1.51 1.32 7.07
C VAL A 13 -0.15 1.90 7.44
N GLU A 14 -0.11 2.76 8.47
CA GLU A 14 1.14 3.36 8.93
C GLU A 14 2.07 2.34 9.57
N ARG A 15 1.52 1.41 10.37
CA ARG A 15 2.32 0.31 10.94
C ARG A 15 2.93 -0.57 9.87
N VAL A 16 2.14 -0.90 8.85
CA VAL A 16 2.64 -1.72 7.73
C VAL A 16 3.78 -0.99 7.04
N LEU A 17 3.58 0.29 6.69
CA LEU A 17 4.60 1.07 6.00
C LEU A 17 5.90 1.17 6.82
N GLU A 18 5.82 1.48 8.11
CA GLU A 18 7.01 1.54 8.98
C GLU A 18 7.71 0.19 9.14
N THR A 19 6.95 -0.91 9.17
CA THR A 19 7.53 -2.27 9.23
C THR A 19 8.28 -2.62 7.95
N VAL A 20 7.74 -2.21 6.80
CA VAL A 20 8.38 -2.41 5.49
C VAL A 20 9.63 -1.53 5.37
N GLN A 21 9.57 -0.29 5.83
CA GLN A 21 10.73 0.60 5.83
C GLN A 21 11.84 0.14 6.78
N SER A 22 11.49 -0.46 7.92
CA SER A 22 12.49 -0.94 8.89
C SER A 22 13.30 -2.14 8.41
N ILE A 23 12.81 -2.89 7.42
CA ILE A 23 13.55 -3.97 6.75
C ILE A 23 14.37 -3.49 5.54
N GLY A 24 14.41 -2.18 5.29
CA GLY A 24 15.27 -1.57 4.27
C GLY A 24 14.74 -1.63 2.85
N THR A 25 13.42 -1.49 2.65
CA THR A 25 12.88 -1.31 1.30
C THR A 25 13.33 0.01 0.68
N ASN A 26 13.71 -0.05 -0.59
CA ASN A 26 14.16 1.13 -1.33
C ASN A 26 12.99 1.94 -1.91
N ARG A 27 11.82 1.31 -2.05
CA ARG A 27 10.66 1.87 -2.74
C ARG A 27 9.38 1.24 -2.23
N ASP A 28 8.44 2.08 -1.80
CA ASP A 28 7.17 1.65 -1.22
C ASP A 28 6.02 2.07 -2.14
N VAL A 29 5.25 1.09 -2.63
CA VAL A 29 4.08 1.32 -3.49
C VAL A 29 2.81 0.88 -2.75
N VAL A 30 1.88 1.81 -2.55
CA VAL A 30 0.59 1.55 -1.89
C VAL A 30 -0.52 1.58 -2.93
N ILE A 31 -1.15 0.42 -3.14
CA ILE A 31 -2.32 0.30 -4.01
C ILE A 31 -3.56 0.68 -3.19
N VAL A 32 -4.29 1.68 -3.67
CA VAL A 32 -5.49 2.22 -3.01
C VAL A 32 -6.74 2.04 -3.88
N GLY A 33 -7.84 1.65 -3.26
CA GLY A 33 -9.17 1.59 -3.87
C GLY A 33 -10.09 2.66 -3.31
N PHE A 34 -11.31 2.28 -2.91
CA PHE A 34 -12.30 3.19 -2.34
C PHE A 34 -11.78 3.95 -1.12
N GLY A 35 -11.90 5.28 -1.15
CA GLY A 35 -11.38 6.18 -0.12
C GLY A 35 -9.86 6.31 -0.10
N GLY A 36 -9.19 5.95 -1.20
CA GLY A 36 -7.75 6.05 -1.38
C GLY A 36 -7.19 7.45 -1.18
N ASP A 37 -7.93 8.50 -1.53
CA ASP A 37 -7.54 9.90 -1.28
C ASP A 37 -7.20 10.18 0.18
N ALA A 38 -8.00 9.64 1.11
CA ALA A 38 -7.72 9.81 2.53
C ALA A 38 -6.44 9.06 2.96
N VAL A 39 -6.15 7.92 2.35
CA VAL A 39 -4.93 7.14 2.62
C VAL A 39 -3.71 7.89 2.07
N GLN A 40 -3.80 8.40 0.84
CA GLN A 40 -2.77 9.20 0.20
C GLN A 40 -2.47 10.48 1.00
N ASN A 41 -3.51 11.21 1.43
CA ASN A 41 -3.35 12.40 2.27
C ASN A 41 -2.70 12.08 3.62
N TYR A 42 -3.04 10.95 4.23
CA TYR A 42 -2.47 10.53 5.52
C TYR A 42 -0.99 10.13 5.42
N LEU A 43 -0.63 9.42 4.36
CA LEU A 43 0.73 8.91 4.17
C LEU A 43 1.67 9.94 3.54
N GLY A 44 1.14 10.86 2.73
CA GLY A 44 1.92 11.90 2.06
C GLY A 44 2.98 11.28 1.14
N ASN A 45 4.17 11.87 1.12
CA ASN A 45 5.27 11.43 0.23
C ASN A 45 6.04 10.20 0.76
N ARG A 46 5.54 9.52 1.79
CA ARG A 46 6.20 8.33 2.35
C ARG A 46 6.04 7.07 1.47
N ALA A 47 5.19 7.13 0.43
CA ALA A 47 5.00 6.06 -0.53
C ALA A 47 4.50 6.61 -1.87
N GLU A 48 4.66 5.82 -2.93
CA GLU A 48 3.99 6.03 -4.22
C GLU A 48 2.60 5.40 -4.20
N PHE A 49 1.65 5.99 -4.91
CA PHE A 49 0.26 5.53 -4.92
C PHE A 49 -0.17 5.06 -6.29
N VAL A 50 -0.87 3.93 -6.30
CA VAL A 50 -1.49 3.35 -7.48
C VAL A 50 -2.98 3.16 -7.19
N ARG A 51 -3.85 3.53 -8.13
CA ARG A 51 -5.29 3.31 -7.97
C ARG A 51 -5.74 1.98 -8.54
N GLN A 52 -6.54 1.27 -7.77
CA GLN A 52 -7.38 0.18 -8.24
C GLN A 52 -8.83 0.68 -8.24
N GLU A 53 -9.30 1.16 -9.39
CA GLU A 53 -10.68 1.68 -9.52
C GLU A 53 -11.73 0.58 -9.29
N GLU A 54 -11.48 -0.61 -9.83
CA GLU A 54 -12.33 -1.79 -9.66
C GLU A 54 -11.66 -2.87 -8.78
N GLN A 55 -12.33 -3.24 -7.68
CA GLN A 55 -11.82 -4.19 -6.68
C GLN A 55 -11.94 -5.66 -7.12
N ASN A 56 -11.30 -6.01 -8.24
CA ASN A 56 -11.30 -7.35 -8.82
C ASN A 56 -10.27 -8.30 -8.16
N GLY A 57 -10.08 -8.19 -6.84
CA GLY A 57 -9.16 -9.02 -6.06
C GLY A 57 -7.70 -8.54 -6.02
N THR A 58 -6.87 -9.27 -5.27
CA THR A 58 -5.47 -8.91 -5.00
C THR A 58 -4.56 -9.08 -6.21
N GLY A 59 -4.78 -10.09 -7.05
CA GLY A 59 -4.04 -10.25 -8.31
C GLY A 59 -4.24 -9.06 -9.25
N HIS A 60 -5.48 -8.55 -9.35
CA HIS A 60 -5.78 -7.31 -10.08
C HIS A 60 -5.06 -6.11 -9.46
N ALA A 61 -5.05 -6.00 -8.11
CA ALA A 61 -4.36 -4.93 -7.42
C ALA A 61 -2.86 -4.91 -7.75
N VAL A 62 -2.19 -6.06 -7.71
CA VAL A 62 -0.77 -6.19 -8.07
C VAL A 62 -0.54 -5.80 -9.53
N LYS A 63 -1.44 -6.20 -10.44
CA LYS A 63 -1.37 -5.79 -11.86
C LYS A 63 -1.42 -4.28 -12.04
N MET A 64 -2.19 -3.55 -11.22
CA MET A 64 -2.23 -2.08 -11.29
C MET A 64 -0.88 -1.45 -10.95
N ALA A 65 -0.04 -2.11 -10.15
CA ALA A 65 1.30 -1.61 -9.81
C ALA A 65 2.34 -1.84 -10.92
N GLN A 66 2.04 -2.64 -11.95
CA GLN A 66 2.98 -2.92 -13.05
C GLN A 66 3.57 -1.66 -13.70
N PRO A 67 2.80 -0.60 -14.03
CA PRO A 67 3.35 0.57 -14.71
C PRO A 67 4.35 1.35 -13.85
N VAL A 68 4.19 1.33 -12.52
CA VAL A 68 5.13 2.01 -11.61
C VAL A 68 6.34 1.13 -11.31
N LEU A 69 6.17 -0.19 -11.26
CA LEU A 69 7.26 -1.14 -11.01
C LEU A 69 8.20 -1.27 -12.22
N GLY A 70 7.68 -1.13 -13.46
CA GLY A 70 8.49 -1.18 -14.67
C GLY A 70 9.28 -2.49 -14.79
N ASP A 71 10.55 -2.39 -15.22
CA ASP A 71 11.48 -3.51 -15.35
C ASP A 71 12.28 -3.77 -14.06
N TYR A 72 11.71 -3.48 -12.89
CA TYR A 72 12.39 -3.68 -11.61
C TYR A 72 12.85 -5.13 -11.45
N ASP A 73 14.18 -5.30 -11.37
CA ASP A 73 14.84 -6.59 -11.18
C ASP A 73 15.25 -6.74 -9.71
N GLY A 74 14.43 -7.47 -8.95
CA GLY A 74 14.66 -7.69 -7.53
C GLY A 74 13.47 -8.35 -6.83
N THR A 75 13.58 -8.45 -5.51
CA THR A 75 12.52 -9.05 -4.68
C THR A 75 11.42 -8.04 -4.39
N ILE A 76 10.17 -8.43 -4.63
CA ILE A 76 8.98 -7.66 -4.24
C ILE A 76 8.35 -8.32 -3.03
N LEU A 77 8.19 -7.55 -1.94
CA LEU A 77 7.41 -7.95 -0.78
C LEU A 77 5.97 -7.45 -0.93
N LEU A 78 5.01 -8.37 -1.02
CA LEU A 78 3.59 -8.05 -1.05
C LEU A 78 2.98 -8.25 0.34
N LEU A 79 2.42 -7.17 0.92
CA LEU A 79 1.66 -7.22 2.17
C LEU A 79 0.21 -6.82 1.91
N SER A 80 -0.73 -7.57 2.47
CA SER A 80 -2.16 -7.30 2.37
C SER A 80 -2.80 -7.33 3.75
N LEU A 81 -3.59 -6.30 4.07
CA LEU A 81 -4.33 -6.20 5.32
C LEU A 81 -5.61 -7.03 5.27
N ILE A 82 -5.48 -8.34 5.54
CA ILE A 82 -6.62 -9.25 5.73
C ILE A 82 -7.36 -8.87 7.02
N SER A 83 -8.69 -8.75 6.95
CA SER A 83 -9.52 -8.77 8.15
C SER A 83 -9.73 -10.22 8.55
N LEU A 84 -9.40 -10.56 9.80
CA LEU A 84 -10.08 -11.64 10.51
C LEU A 84 -11.52 -11.20 10.82
#